data_AF-A0A7Y5W774-F1
#
_entry.id   AF-A0A7Y5W774-F1
#
_cell.length_a   1.000
_cell.length_b   1.000
_cell.length_c   1.000
_cell.angle_alpha   90.00
_cell.angle_beta   90.00
_cell.angle_gamma   90.00
#
_symmetry.space_group_name_H-M   'P 1'
#
loop_
_entity.id
_entity.type
_entity.pdbx_description
1 polymer ?
#
loop_
_entity_poly.entity_id
_entity_poly.type
_entity_poly.pdbx_seq_one_letter_code
_entity_poly.pdbx_strand_id
1 'polypeptide(L)'
;MSEASRAEKAIMARYVYVVAVWFAAAAAAAETNLVRNPGFETDADGNGVPDEWKVSGDGRLVVQTLSSDQGRDGGRSASLECTRYQPGNPAAHAMLCQMGVPVQRGKNYRIHGPASPGILNPSRQPKQDAP
;
A
#
# COMPACT_ATOMS: atom_id res chain seq x y z
N MET A 1 60.45 1.78 4.42
CA MET A 1 59.03 2.18 4.53
C MET A 1 58.76 2.45 6.02
N SER A 2 58.53 3.71 6.41
CA SER A 2 58.47 4.13 7.83
C SER A 2 57.26 3.53 8.57
N GLU A 3 57.42 3.19 9.86
CA GLU A 3 56.36 2.68 10.74
C GLU A 3 55.14 3.62 10.80
N ALA A 4 55.35 4.93 10.67
CA ALA A 4 54.30 5.93 10.60
C ALA A 4 53.33 5.68 9.42
N SER A 5 53.86 5.30 8.25
CA SER A 5 53.04 4.98 7.07
C SER A 5 52.22 3.69 7.24
N ARG A 6 52.70 2.75 8.08
CA ARG A 6 51.96 1.53 8.41
C ARG A 6 50.83 1.80 9.39
N ALA A 7 51.06 2.70 10.35
CA ALA A 7 50.05 3.15 11.31
C ALA A 7 48.93 3.95 10.63
N GLU A 8 49.26 4.87 9.71
CA GLU A 8 48.27 5.63 8.92
C GLU A 8 47.38 4.71 8.08
N LYS A 9 47.97 3.74 7.36
CA LYS A 9 47.21 2.75 6.58
C LYS A 9 46.30 1.89 7.46
N ALA A 10 46.76 1.51 8.65
CA ALA A 10 45.96 0.74 9.60
C ALA A 10 44.79 1.56 10.18
N ILE A 11 44.99 2.85 10.44
CA ILE A 11 43.93 3.77 10.89
C ILE A 11 42.92 3.99 9.77
N MET A 12 43.37 4.27 8.54
CA MET A 12 42.50 4.46 7.39
C MET A 12 41.71 3.19 7.04
N ALA A 13 42.32 2.01 7.13
CA ALA A 13 41.61 0.74 6.94
C ALA A 13 40.51 0.52 7.97
N ARG A 14 40.71 0.91 9.23
CA ARG A 14 39.67 0.85 10.27
C ARG A 14 38.53 1.81 9.98
N TYR A 15 38.83 3.04 9.56
CA TYR A 15 37.80 4.00 9.18
C TYR A 15 36.96 3.51 7.99
N VAL A 16 37.62 3.00 6.95
CA VAL A 16 36.93 2.40 5.79
C VAL A 16 36.05 1.22 6.22
N TYR A 17 36.55 0.37 7.12
CA TYR A 17 35.78 -0.77 7.61
C TYR A 17 34.56 -0.34 8.42
N VAL A 18 34.70 0.63 9.32
CA VAL A 18 33.58 1.18 10.12
C VAL A 18 32.54 1.83 9.22
N VAL A 19 32.97 2.60 8.22
CA VAL A 19 32.06 3.23 7.25
C VAL A 19 31.33 2.16 6.43
N ALA A 20 32.02 1.13 5.95
CA ALA A 20 31.41 0.03 5.19
C ALA A 20 30.37 -0.74 6.01
N VAL A 21 30.66 -1.03 7.28
CA VAL A 21 29.71 -1.67 8.20
C VAL A 21 28.48 -0.80 8.43
N TRP A 22 28.67 0.52 8.58
CA TRP A 22 27.57 1.46 8.79
C TRP A 22 26.66 1.55 7.56
N PHE A 23 27.23 1.64 6.36
CA PHE A 23 26.45 1.63 5.10
C PHE A 23 25.69 0.31 4.89
N ALA A 24 26.30 -0.84 5.21
CA ALA A 24 25.63 -2.13 5.10
C ALA A 24 24.44 -2.26 6.08
N ALA A 25 24.58 -1.76 7.31
CA ALA A 25 23.51 -1.76 8.30
C ALA A 25 22.33 -0.86 7.91
N ALA A 26 22.60 0.32 7.33
CA ALA A 26 21.57 1.23 6.86
C ALA A 26 20.76 0.64 5.69
N ALA A 27 21.42 -0.07 4.76
CA ALA A 27 20.74 -0.74 3.65
C ALA A 27 19.85 -1.91 4.12
N ALA A 28 20.29 -2.64 5.16
CA ALA A 28 19.52 -3.74 5.74
C ALA A 28 18.28 -3.28 6.54
N ALA A 29 18.18 -2.00 6.90
CA ALA A 29 17.05 -1.42 7.60
C ALA A 29 15.87 -1.04 6.70
N ALA A 30 15.95 -1.32 5.39
CA ALA A 30 14.81 -1.13 4.49
C ALA A 30 13.66 -2.10 4.85
N GLU A 31 12.58 -1.55 5.41
CA GLU A 31 11.39 -2.33 5.77
C GLU A 31 10.72 -2.92 4.52
N THR A 32 10.46 -4.23 4.54
CA THR A 32 9.74 -4.91 3.46
C THR A 32 8.24 -4.61 3.57
N ASN A 33 7.63 -4.11 2.49
CA ASN A 33 6.19 -3.97 2.42
C ASN A 33 5.54 -5.36 2.37
N LEU A 34 4.61 -5.61 3.29
CA LEU A 34 3.90 -6.89 3.41
C LEU A 34 2.68 -6.98 2.49
N VAL A 35 2.21 -5.84 1.97
CA VAL A 35 1.06 -5.74 1.07
C VAL A 35 1.49 -6.21 -0.32
N ARG A 36 0.72 -7.15 -0.89
CA ARG A 36 0.88 -7.63 -2.26
C ARG A 36 0.25 -6.61 -3.22
N ASN A 37 0.88 -6.40 -4.38
CA ASN A 37 0.44 -5.40 -5.37
C ASN A 37 0.12 -4.01 -4.74
N PRO A 38 1.02 -3.40 -3.94
CA PRO A 38 0.69 -2.21 -3.15
C PRO A 38 0.42 -0.95 -3.99
N GLY A 39 0.87 -0.94 -5.25
CA GLY A 39 0.65 0.15 -6.20
C GLY A 39 -0.47 -0.08 -7.20
N PHE A 40 -1.23 -1.18 -7.11
CA PHE A 40 -2.34 -1.50 -8.03
C PHE A 40 -1.93 -1.72 -9.50
N GLU A 41 -0.64 -1.89 -9.78
CA GLU A 41 -0.11 -1.99 -11.15
C GLU A 41 -0.39 -3.35 -11.80
N THR A 42 -0.58 -4.39 -10.99
CA THR A 42 -0.78 -5.76 -11.48
C THR A 42 -2.27 -6.07 -11.62
N ASP A 43 -2.65 -6.56 -12.79
CA ASP A 43 -3.96 -7.07 -13.20
C ASP A 43 -3.68 -8.14 -14.27
N ALA A 44 -3.24 -9.31 -13.81
CA ALA A 44 -2.68 -10.34 -14.68
C ALA A 44 -3.76 -11.08 -15.49
N ASP A 45 -4.99 -11.14 -14.98
CA ASP A 45 -6.12 -11.74 -15.67
C ASP A 45 -6.87 -10.74 -16.59
N GLY A 46 -6.52 -9.45 -16.52
CA GLY A 46 -7.07 -8.41 -17.36
C GLY A 46 -8.54 -8.13 -17.09
N ASN A 47 -9.03 -8.47 -15.89
CA ASN A 47 -10.43 -8.29 -15.51
C ASN A 47 -10.76 -6.83 -15.13
N GLY A 48 -9.76 -5.95 -15.12
CA GLY A 48 -9.91 -4.55 -14.77
C GLY A 48 -9.93 -4.29 -13.27
N VAL A 49 -9.57 -5.25 -12.44
CA VAL A 49 -9.45 -5.18 -10.98
C VAL A 49 -8.00 -5.45 -10.60
N PRO A 50 -7.38 -4.63 -9.74
CA PRO A 50 -6.03 -4.91 -9.29
C PRO A 50 -5.94 -6.24 -8.54
N ASP A 51 -4.99 -7.09 -8.92
CA ASP A 51 -4.78 -8.40 -8.30
C ASP A 51 -4.52 -8.25 -6.79
N GLU A 52 -4.97 -9.25 -6.01
CA GLU A 52 -4.86 -9.32 -4.54
C GLU A 52 -5.73 -8.32 -3.75
N TRP A 53 -6.46 -7.43 -4.42
CA TRP A 53 -7.36 -6.49 -3.77
C TRP A 53 -8.82 -6.95 -3.81
N LYS A 54 -9.55 -6.67 -2.74
CA LYS A 54 -10.96 -7.07 -2.57
C LYS A 54 -11.79 -5.97 -1.96
N VAL A 55 -13.10 -6.07 -2.18
CA VAL A 55 -14.08 -5.24 -1.49
C VAL A 55 -14.59 -5.94 -0.23
N SER A 56 -14.91 -5.15 0.79
CA SER A 56 -15.53 -5.61 2.03
C SER A 56 -16.74 -4.72 2.37
N GLY A 57 -17.77 -5.34 2.93
CA GLY A 57 -19.05 -4.70 3.26
C GLY A 57 -20.22 -5.67 3.16
N ASP A 58 -21.35 -5.31 3.75
CA ASP A 58 -22.59 -6.07 3.60
C ASP A 58 -23.20 -5.86 2.21
N GLY A 59 -23.01 -6.84 1.32
CA GLY A 59 -23.51 -6.80 -0.05
C GLY A 59 -25.03 -6.69 -0.20
N ARG A 60 -25.82 -6.88 0.87
CA ARG A 60 -27.27 -6.62 0.86
C ARG A 60 -27.60 -5.15 1.01
N LEU A 61 -26.78 -4.40 1.73
CA LEU A 61 -26.98 -3.00 2.06
C LEU A 61 -26.13 -2.06 1.21
N VAL A 62 -24.98 -2.56 0.71
CA VAL A 62 -24.00 -1.79 -0.03
C VAL A 62 -23.65 -2.49 -1.34
N VAL A 63 -23.82 -1.80 -2.46
CA VAL A 63 -23.32 -2.25 -3.76
C VAL A 63 -22.08 -1.43 -4.10
N GLN A 64 -20.98 -2.11 -4.33
CA GLN A 64 -19.68 -1.50 -4.61
C GLN A 64 -18.98 -2.21 -5.76
N THR A 65 -18.31 -1.43 -6.59
CA THR A 65 -17.54 -1.89 -7.74
C THR A 65 -16.10 -1.44 -7.55
N LEU A 66 -15.16 -2.38 -7.61
CA LEU A 66 -13.74 -2.10 -7.62
C LEU A 66 -13.26 -2.17 -9.07
N SER A 67 -12.45 -1.19 -9.49
CA SER A 67 -11.78 -1.21 -10.78
C SER A 67 -10.40 -0.56 -10.71
N SER A 68 -9.57 -0.83 -11.70
CA SER A 68 -8.32 -0.12 -11.96
C SER A 68 -8.63 1.20 -12.68
N ASP A 69 -7.97 2.27 -12.27
CA ASP A 69 -8.08 3.60 -12.86
C ASP A 69 -6.69 4.25 -13.00
N GLN A 70 -6.59 5.32 -13.78
CA GLN A 70 -5.35 6.08 -13.93
C GLN A 70 -5.03 6.83 -12.63
N GLY A 71 -3.90 6.51 -12.03
CA GLY A 71 -3.39 7.17 -10.85
C GLY A 71 -2.93 8.60 -11.14
N ARG A 72 -2.94 9.43 -10.09
CA ARG A 72 -2.56 10.85 -10.15
C ARG A 72 -1.15 11.09 -10.69
N ASP A 73 -0.24 10.16 -10.41
CA ASP A 73 1.17 10.26 -10.78
C ASP A 73 1.49 9.54 -12.11
N GLY A 74 0.47 9.20 -12.90
CA GLY A 74 0.61 8.51 -14.18
C GLY A 74 0.69 6.99 -14.11
N GLY A 75 0.77 6.42 -12.90
CA GLY A 75 0.63 4.97 -12.65
C GLY A 75 -0.83 4.51 -12.62
N ARG A 76 -1.10 3.32 -12.04
CA ARG A 76 -2.46 2.84 -11.76
C ARG A 76 -2.90 3.21 -10.34
N SER A 77 -4.21 3.22 -10.15
CA SER A 77 -4.86 3.35 -8.85
C SER A 77 -6.09 2.45 -8.77
N ALA A 78 -6.52 2.12 -7.57
CA ALA A 78 -7.79 1.44 -7.34
C ALA A 78 -8.93 2.46 -7.18
N SER A 79 -9.99 2.31 -7.99
CA SER A 79 -11.22 3.05 -7.88
C SER A 79 -12.29 2.19 -7.22
N LEU A 80 -12.88 2.69 -6.14
CA LEU A 80 -13.98 2.04 -5.44
C LEU A 80 -15.23 2.90 -5.58
N GLU A 81 -16.16 2.46 -6.41
CA GLU A 81 -17.43 3.14 -6.62
C GLU A 81 -18.52 2.47 -5.78
N CYS A 82 -19.19 3.23 -4.92
CA CYS A 82 -20.36 2.78 -4.17
C CYS A 82 -21.62 3.24 -4.91
N THR A 83 -22.33 2.28 -5.52
CA THR A 83 -23.51 2.53 -6.35
C THR A 83 -24.83 2.29 -5.61
N ARG A 84 -24.80 1.82 -4.37
CA ARG A 84 -25.95 1.78 -3.45
C ARG A 84 -25.46 1.73 -2.02
N TYR A 85 -26.12 2.48 -1.15
CA TYR A 85 -25.88 2.44 0.28
C TYR A 85 -27.21 2.48 1.03
N GLN A 86 -27.35 1.60 2.02
CA GLN A 86 -28.45 1.61 2.98
C GLN A 86 -27.89 1.47 4.40
N PRO A 87 -28.24 2.38 5.33
CA PRO A 87 -27.88 2.20 6.72
C PRO A 87 -28.65 1.01 7.30
N GLY A 88 -28.01 0.23 8.16
CA GLY A 88 -28.72 -0.89 8.80
C GLY A 88 -27.89 -1.69 9.80
N ASN A 89 -26.58 -1.81 9.59
CA ASN A 89 -25.69 -2.48 10.52
C ASN A 89 -24.26 -1.90 10.43
N PRO A 90 -23.35 -2.24 11.36
CA PRO A 90 -21.95 -1.79 11.31
C PRO A 90 -21.16 -2.26 10.08
N ALA A 91 -21.62 -3.32 9.39
CA ALA A 91 -21.04 -3.81 8.15
C ALA A 91 -21.56 -3.08 6.90
N ALA A 92 -22.51 -2.15 7.04
CA ALA A 92 -22.95 -1.28 5.96
C ALA A 92 -21.88 -0.22 5.67
N HIS A 93 -20.80 -0.63 5.01
CA HIS A 93 -19.71 0.22 4.55
C HIS A 93 -19.16 -0.28 3.22
N ALA A 94 -18.60 0.62 2.42
CA ALA A 94 -17.78 0.28 1.26
C ALA A 94 -16.32 0.37 1.69
N MET A 95 -15.53 -0.69 1.46
CA MET A 95 -14.13 -0.74 1.88
C MET A 95 -13.31 -1.55 0.88
N LEU A 96 -12.12 -1.05 0.57
CA LEU A 96 -11.08 -1.80 -0.12
C LEU A 96 -10.18 -2.46 0.92
N CYS A 97 -9.85 -3.74 0.75
CA CYS A 97 -8.99 -4.47 1.67
C CYS A 97 -8.09 -5.51 0.96
N GLN A 98 -7.04 -5.91 1.67
CA GLN A 98 -6.22 -7.07 1.32
C GLN A 98 -6.29 -8.09 2.46
N MET A 99 -6.66 -9.32 2.11
CA MET A 99 -6.82 -10.41 3.07
C MET A 99 -5.53 -11.22 3.22
N GLY A 100 -5.23 -11.65 4.45
CA GLY A 100 -4.09 -12.52 4.72
C GLY A 100 -2.73 -11.81 4.56
N VAL A 101 -2.65 -10.53 4.91
CA VAL A 101 -1.35 -9.85 5.07
C VAL A 101 -0.63 -10.49 6.26
N PRO A 102 0.59 -11.03 6.09
CA PRO A 102 1.27 -11.83 7.11
C PRO A 102 1.86 -10.95 8.22
N VAL A 103 1.02 -10.56 9.18
CA VAL A 103 1.44 -9.82 10.37
C VAL A 103 1.91 -10.77 11.47
N GLN A 104 2.92 -10.35 12.24
CA GLN A 104 3.49 -11.12 13.34
C GLN A 104 3.10 -10.48 14.67
N ARG A 105 2.69 -11.32 15.63
CA ARG A 105 2.31 -10.87 16.97
C ARG A 105 3.46 -10.13 17.64
N GLY A 106 3.16 -8.97 18.24
CA GLY A 106 4.13 -8.16 18.97
C GLY A 106 5.05 -7.31 18.09
N LYS A 107 4.87 -7.33 16.75
CA LYS A 107 5.54 -6.39 15.86
C LYS A 107 4.66 -5.18 15.58
N ASN A 108 5.32 -4.02 15.49
CA ASN A 108 4.70 -2.79 15.04
C ASN A 108 4.82 -2.69 13.52
N TYR A 109 3.80 -2.13 12.89
CA TYR A 109 3.76 -1.92 11.45
C TYR A 109 3.35 -0.49 11.15
N ARG A 110 3.98 0.11 10.13
CA ARG A 110 3.56 1.40 9.59
C ARG A 110 2.68 1.16 8.36
N ILE A 111 1.49 1.73 8.39
CA ILE A 111 0.58 1.75 7.25
C ILE A 111 0.71 3.13 6.61
N HIS A 112 0.94 3.16 5.30
CA HIS A 112 0.96 4.39 4.51
C HIS A 112 0.26 4.13 3.17
N GLY A 113 -0.41 5.15 2.65
CA GLY A 113 -1.06 5.08 1.35
C GLY A 113 -1.72 6.42 1.02
N PRO A 114 -1.47 7.00 -0.16
CA PRO A 114 -2.22 8.17 -0.60
C PRO A 114 -3.65 7.74 -0.94
N ALA A 115 -4.64 8.37 -0.30
CA ALA A 115 -6.04 8.25 -0.69
C ALA A 115 -6.46 9.60 -1.28
N SER A 116 -6.94 9.59 -2.52
CA SER A 116 -7.60 10.75 -3.11
C SER A 116 -9.11 10.65 -2.89
N PRO A 117 -9.78 11.69 -2.38
CA PRO A 117 -11.24 11.74 -2.40
C PRO A 117 -11.70 11.76 -3.86
N GLY A 118 -12.42 10.72 -4.29
CA GLY A 118 -13.16 10.76 -5.55
C GLY A 118 -14.24 11.83 -5.46
N ILE A 119 -14.34 12.69 -6.48
CA ILE A 119 -15.50 13.59 -6.60
C ILE A 119 -16.73 12.68 -6.73
N LEU A 120 -17.57 12.66 -5.69
CA LEU A 120 -18.89 12.05 -5.75
C LEU A 120 -19.66 12.72 -6.89
N ASN A 121 -19.67 12.09 -8.07
CA ASN A 121 -20.42 12.60 -9.20
C ASN A 121 -21.92 12.40 -8.90
N PRO A 122 -22.70 13.48 -8.69
CA PRO A 122 -24.12 13.36 -8.34
C PRO A 122 -24.93 12.66 -9.44
N SER A 123 -24.46 12.72 -10.69
CA SER A 123 -25.13 12.08 -11.83
C SER A 123 -24.93 10.57 -11.95
N ARG A 124 -24.02 9.98 -11.14
CA ARG A 124 -23.86 8.52 -11.01
C ARG A 124 -24.42 7.95 -9.71
N GLN A 125 -25.04 8.79 -8.87
CA GLN A 125 -25.70 8.26 -7.68
C GLN A 125 -26.95 7.48 -8.08
N PRO A 126 -27.19 6.31 -7.46
CA PRO A 126 -28.50 5.68 -7.56
C PRO A 126 -29.54 6.69 -7.04
N LYS A 127 -30.67 6.81 -7.74
CA LYS A 127 -31.83 7.50 -7.16
C LYS A 127 -32.13 6.82 -5.83
N GLN A 128 -31.94 7.54 -4.73
CA GLN A 128 -32.53 7.15 -3.46
C GLN A 128 -34.02 7.35 -3.62
N ASP A 129 -34.72 6.30 -4.02
CA ASP A 129 -36.17 6.24 -3.91
C ASP A 129 -36.48 6.21 -2.41
N ALA A 130 -36.85 7.38 -1.89
CA ALA A 130 -37.36 7.52 -0.54
C ALA A 130 -38.71 6.78 -0.43
N PRO A 131 -39.04 6.20 0.74
CA PRO A 131 -40.35 5.60 0.98
C PRO A 131 -41.49 6.63 0.93
#